data_AF-A0A0Q5QKX6-F1
#
_entry.id   AF-A0A0Q5QKX6-F1
#
_cell.length_a   1.000
_cell.length_b   1.000
_cell.length_c   1.000
_cell.angle_alpha   90.00
_cell.angle_beta   90.00
_cell.angle_gamma   90.00
#
_symmetry.space_group_name_H-M   'P 1'
#
loop_
_entity.id
_entity.type
_entity.pdbx_description
1 polymer ?
#
loop_
_entity_poly.entity_id
_entity_poly.type
_entity_poly.pdbx_seq_one_letter_code
_entity_poly.pdbx_strand_id
1 'polypeptide(L)'
;MEEKTEQIKILGYSEQYKKIHSDYAKLNKSDLEALKRGLFLIWYARTESSCYTGIADLDPDAEKAIIETLDIRINMNVTDYELDWMLSYYSNFEFAFEQFRNYKSFYTKLTTEKTEMPNSIDMEEMKTRGQMGVYWISLNRYNDKNTCC
;
A
#
# COMPACT_ATOMS: atom_id res chain seq x y z
N MET A 1 32.27 -8.78 6.19
CA MET A 1 32.34 -8.29 4.79
C MET A 1 30.99 -8.44 4.10
N GLU A 2 30.29 -9.58 4.28
CA GLU A 2 28.94 -9.79 3.73
C GLU A 2 27.88 -8.83 4.28
N GLU A 3 27.85 -8.60 5.59
CA GLU A 3 26.84 -7.76 6.24
C GLU A 3 26.82 -6.30 5.74
N LYS A 4 28.01 -5.72 5.50
CA LYS A 4 28.14 -4.36 4.92
C LYS A 4 27.66 -4.29 3.47
N THR A 5 27.79 -5.38 2.72
CA THR A 5 27.35 -5.44 1.32
C THR A 5 25.83 -5.51 1.22
N GLU A 6 25.19 -6.24 2.14
CA GLU A 6 23.74 -6.34 2.20
C GLU A 6 23.08 -5.02 2.65
N GLN A 7 23.68 -4.33 3.63
CA GLN A 7 23.25 -3.00 4.04
C GLN A 7 23.31 -1.97 2.89
N ILE A 8 24.36 -2.00 2.06
CA ILE A 8 24.49 -1.13 0.89
C ILE A 8 23.39 -1.42 -0.15
N LYS A 9 23.06 -2.69 -0.37
CA LYS A 9 21.96 -3.07 -1.28
C LYS A 9 20.61 -2.61 -0.77
N ILE A 10 20.31 -2.84 0.51
CA ILE A 10 19.06 -2.40 1.15
C ILE A 10 18.94 -0.87 1.05
N LEU A 11 20.02 -0.14 1.31
CA LEU A 11 20.04 1.32 1.17
C LEU A 11 19.75 1.74 -0.28
N GLY A 12 20.37 1.08 -1.26
CA GLY A 12 20.12 1.33 -2.68
C GLY A 12 18.68 1.06 -3.12
N TYR A 13 18.06 -0.01 -2.62
CA TYR A 13 16.64 -0.29 -2.88
C TYR A 13 15.72 0.71 -2.19
N SER A 14 16.05 1.11 -0.96
CA SER A 14 15.25 2.07 -0.21
C SER A 14 15.16 3.42 -0.93
N GLU A 15 16.28 3.92 -1.46
CA GLU A 15 16.28 5.17 -2.25
C GLU A 15 15.45 5.06 -3.53
N GLN A 16 15.46 3.89 -4.19
CA GLN A 16 14.62 3.65 -5.36
C GLN A 16 13.14 3.68 -5.00
N TYR A 17 12.73 3.00 -3.91
CA TYR A 17 11.34 3.01 -3.47
C TYR A 17 10.87 4.38 -3.00
N LYS A 18 11.74 5.13 -2.33
CA LYS A 18 11.47 6.52 -1.96
C LYS A 18 11.16 7.36 -3.20
N LYS A 19 11.98 7.25 -4.25
CA LYS A 19 11.73 7.95 -5.52
C LYS A 19 10.43 7.48 -6.19
N ILE A 20 10.20 6.17 -6.27
CA ILE A 20 8.97 5.60 -6.86
C ILE A 20 7.73 6.12 -6.12
N HIS A 21 7.76 6.14 -4.79
CA HIS A 21 6.67 6.66 -3.98
C HIS A 21 6.43 8.16 -4.23
N SER A 22 7.49 8.97 -4.27
CA SER A 22 7.37 10.39 -4.62
C SER A 22 6.80 10.61 -6.03
N ASP A 23 7.12 9.74 -6.99
CA ASP A 23 6.57 9.81 -8.34
C ASP A 23 5.07 9.44 -8.37
N TYR A 24 4.64 8.44 -7.59
CA TYR A 24 3.21 8.16 -7.39
C TYR A 24 2.47 9.33 -6.72
N ALA A 25 3.08 9.95 -5.71
CA ALA A 25 2.50 11.11 -5.02
C ALA A 25 2.28 12.31 -5.95
N LYS A 26 3.12 12.49 -6.99
CA LYS A 26 2.91 13.54 -8.01
C LYS A 26 1.71 13.26 -8.92
N LEU A 27 1.41 11.99 -9.18
CA LEU A 27 0.36 11.55 -10.11
C LEU A 27 -0.98 11.27 -9.43
N ASN A 28 -1.01 11.21 -8.09
CA ASN A 28 -2.11 10.68 -7.30
C ASN A 28 -3.48 11.37 -7.50
N LYS A 29 -3.50 12.64 -7.92
CA LYS A 29 -4.73 13.40 -8.17
C LYS A 29 -5.37 13.02 -9.50
N SER A 30 -4.57 12.68 -10.49
CA SER A 30 -4.99 12.37 -11.87
C SER A 30 -5.06 10.88 -12.17
N ASP A 31 -4.34 10.05 -11.41
CA ASP A 31 -4.21 8.62 -11.64
C ASP A 31 -4.54 7.84 -10.38
N LEU A 32 -5.66 7.10 -10.43
CA LEU A 32 -6.14 6.29 -9.32
C LEU A 32 -5.23 5.08 -9.04
N GLU A 33 -4.57 4.55 -10.07
CA GLU A 33 -3.62 3.45 -9.90
C GLU A 33 -2.35 3.93 -9.20
N ALA A 34 -1.88 5.14 -9.50
CA ALA A 34 -0.80 5.78 -8.76
C ALA A 34 -1.17 6.00 -7.28
N LEU A 35 -2.42 6.42 -7.02
CA LEU A 35 -2.93 6.59 -5.65
C LEU A 35 -2.92 5.26 -4.87
N LYS A 36 -3.47 4.18 -5.46
CA LYS A 36 -3.50 2.84 -4.85
C LYS A 36 -2.09 2.32 -4.57
N ARG A 37 -1.15 2.49 -5.51
CA ARG A 37 0.25 2.08 -5.34
C ARG A 37 0.99 2.88 -4.29
N GLY A 38 0.75 4.19 -4.23
CA GLY A 38 1.28 5.04 -3.17
C GLY A 38 0.79 4.58 -1.80
N LEU A 39 -0.52 4.36 -1.66
CA LEU A 39 -1.12 3.83 -0.43
C LEU A 39 -0.53 2.47 -0.03
N PHE A 40 -0.35 1.56 -1.00
CA PHE A 40 0.28 0.26 -0.76
C PHE A 40 1.68 0.42 -0.18
N LEU A 41 2.53 1.30 -0.75
CA LEU A 41 3.89 1.50 -0.26
C LEU A 41 3.92 2.05 1.17
N ILE A 42 3.03 2.98 1.49
CA ILE A 42 2.88 3.55 2.84
C ILE A 42 2.56 2.45 3.86
N TRP A 43 1.59 1.59 3.54
CA TRP A 43 1.22 0.45 4.38
C TRP A 43 2.36 -0.55 4.49
N TYR A 44 2.91 -0.98 3.35
CA TYR A 44 3.89 -2.05 3.25
C TYR A 44 5.22 -1.70 3.95
N ALA A 45 5.64 -0.43 3.88
CA ALA A 45 6.83 0.07 4.59
C ALA A 45 6.71 -0.03 6.12
N ARG A 46 5.48 -0.01 6.66
CA ARG A 46 5.22 -0.04 8.11
C ARG A 46 4.86 -1.41 8.64
N THR A 47 4.29 -2.28 7.81
CA THR A 47 3.87 -3.61 8.24
C THR A 47 4.93 -4.68 8.02
N GLU A 48 5.89 -4.44 7.13
CA GLU A 48 6.92 -5.42 6.78
C GLU A 48 8.32 -4.86 7.00
N SER A 49 9.25 -5.74 7.41
CA SER A 49 10.63 -5.32 7.68
C SER A 49 11.37 -4.96 6.39
N SER A 50 12.14 -3.86 6.43
CA SER A 50 12.92 -3.35 5.30
C SER A 50 13.95 -4.34 4.74
N CYS A 51 14.42 -5.28 5.56
CA CYS A 51 15.29 -6.37 5.12
C CYS A 51 14.63 -7.35 4.14
N TYR A 52 13.29 -7.43 4.14
CA TYR A 52 12.53 -8.27 3.21
C TYR A 52 11.94 -7.48 2.04
N THR A 53 11.55 -6.23 2.27
CA THR A 53 10.88 -5.40 1.25
C THR A 53 11.84 -4.53 0.45
N GLY A 54 13.00 -4.20 1.02
CA GLY A 54 13.90 -3.17 0.52
C GLY A 54 13.37 -1.74 0.71
N ILE A 55 12.26 -1.57 1.45
CA ILE A 55 11.65 -0.27 1.75
C ILE A 55 11.96 0.06 3.20
N ALA A 56 12.78 1.09 3.46
CA ALA A 56 13.01 1.58 4.82
C ALA A 56 12.14 2.81 5.11
N ASP A 57 12.59 4.00 4.68
CA ASP A 57 11.89 5.25 4.92
C ASP A 57 11.34 5.84 3.62
N LEU A 58 10.06 6.22 3.66
CA LEU A 58 9.43 7.00 2.61
C LEU A 58 9.58 8.50 2.90
N ASP A 59 9.42 9.31 1.85
CA ASP A 59 9.36 10.76 1.97
C ASP A 59 8.05 11.19 2.65
N PRO A 60 8.08 11.80 3.86
CA PRO A 60 6.87 12.16 4.60
C PRO A 60 5.93 13.10 3.85
N ASP A 61 6.47 14.00 3.01
CA ASP A 61 5.65 14.92 2.21
C ASP A 61 4.90 14.17 1.12
N ALA A 62 5.53 13.16 0.50
CA ALA A 62 4.88 12.28 -0.45
C ALA A 62 3.79 11.44 0.23
N GLU A 63 4.02 10.95 1.44
CA GLU A 63 3.00 10.19 2.19
C GLU A 63 1.79 11.07 2.47
N LYS A 64 2.04 12.27 2.97
CA LYS A 64 1.01 13.25 3.27
C LYS A 64 0.18 13.57 2.02
N ALA A 65 0.81 13.75 0.87
CA ALA A 65 0.12 14.05 -0.38
C ALA A 65 -0.82 12.90 -0.82
N ILE A 66 -0.41 11.64 -0.65
CA ILE A 66 -1.25 10.46 -0.92
C ILE A 66 -2.46 10.45 0.02
N ILE A 67 -2.23 10.58 1.33
CA ILE A 67 -3.31 10.51 2.32
C ILE A 67 -4.28 11.69 2.20
N GLU A 68 -3.78 12.90 1.93
CA GLU A 68 -4.62 14.08 1.68
C GLU A 68 -5.52 13.86 0.45
N THR A 69 -4.99 13.26 -0.61
CA THR A 69 -5.78 12.95 -1.81
C THR A 69 -6.84 11.88 -1.52
N LEU A 70 -6.50 10.85 -0.73
CA LEU A 70 -7.48 9.85 -0.28
C LEU A 70 -8.60 10.49 0.55
N ASP A 71 -8.25 11.34 1.52
CA ASP A 71 -9.22 12.00 2.39
C ASP A 71 -10.23 12.83 1.60
N ILE A 72 -9.75 13.64 0.64
CA ILE A 72 -10.59 14.43 -0.26
C ILE A 72 -11.50 13.52 -1.09
N ARG A 73 -10.96 12.48 -1.71
CA ARG A 73 -11.72 11.57 -2.58
C ARG A 73 -12.79 10.81 -1.81
N ILE A 74 -12.45 10.29 -0.63
CA ILE A 74 -13.38 9.58 0.25
C ILE A 74 -14.48 10.55 0.71
N ASN A 75 -14.14 11.78 1.09
CA ASN A 75 -15.12 12.81 1.45
C ASN A 75 -16.09 13.13 0.30
N MET A 76 -15.63 13.04 -0.94
CA MET A 76 -16.45 13.23 -2.14
C MET A 76 -17.15 11.94 -2.62
N ASN A 77 -16.97 10.82 -1.91
CA ASN A 77 -17.45 9.50 -2.29
C ASN A 77 -16.97 9.05 -3.70
N VAL A 78 -15.71 9.37 -4.04
CA VAL A 78 -15.06 9.04 -5.31
C VAL A 78 -13.97 7.97 -5.10
N THR A 79 -14.40 6.74 -4.83
CA THR A 79 -13.56 5.55 -4.70
C THR A 79 -13.83 4.55 -5.82
N ASP A 80 -12.97 3.52 -5.95
CA ASP A 80 -13.27 2.31 -6.71
C ASP A 80 -13.34 1.11 -5.76
N TYR A 81 -13.94 0.02 -6.24
CA TYR A 81 -14.05 -1.22 -5.47
C TYR A 81 -12.68 -1.71 -4.97
N GLU A 82 -11.62 -1.53 -5.79
CA GLU A 82 -10.27 -1.96 -5.41
C GLU A 82 -9.74 -1.23 -4.18
N LEU A 83 -9.80 0.10 -4.21
CA LEU A 83 -9.39 0.93 -3.09
C LEU A 83 -10.21 0.64 -1.83
N ASP A 84 -11.51 0.40 -1.97
CA ASP A 84 -12.40 0.11 -0.84
C ASP A 84 -12.01 -1.20 -0.13
N TRP A 85 -11.70 -2.29 -0.87
CA TRP A 85 -11.24 -3.52 -0.24
C TRP A 85 -9.79 -3.42 0.25
N MET A 86 -8.92 -2.63 -0.40
CA MET A 86 -7.56 -2.36 0.11
C MET A 86 -7.61 -1.69 1.48
N LEU A 87 -8.41 -0.61 1.64
CA LEU A 87 -8.60 0.07 2.92
C LEU A 87 -9.17 -0.89 3.97
N SER A 88 -10.13 -1.71 3.58
CA SER A 88 -10.72 -2.71 4.48
C SER A 88 -9.69 -3.75 4.92
N TYR A 89 -8.80 -4.19 4.04
CA TYR A 89 -7.70 -5.08 4.40
C TYR A 89 -6.70 -4.40 5.34
N TYR A 90 -6.30 -3.17 5.03
CA TYR A 90 -5.35 -2.38 5.81
C TYR A 90 -5.85 -1.99 7.20
N SER A 91 -7.16 -1.97 7.41
CA SER A 91 -7.77 -1.72 8.72
C SER A 91 -7.31 -2.70 9.80
N ASN A 92 -6.86 -3.91 9.42
CA ASN A 92 -6.28 -4.88 10.35
C ASN A 92 -4.91 -4.44 10.90
N PHE A 93 -4.32 -3.41 10.28
CA PHE A 93 -3.02 -2.83 10.62
C PHE A 93 -3.18 -1.33 10.88
N GLU A 94 -4.21 -0.93 11.62
CA GLU A 94 -4.50 0.49 11.93
C GLU A 94 -3.26 1.26 12.42
N PHE A 95 -2.37 0.59 13.17
CA PHE A 95 -1.10 1.15 13.65
C PHE A 95 -0.25 1.79 12.52
N ALA A 96 -0.32 1.27 11.29
CA ALA A 96 0.41 1.77 10.13
C ALA A 96 -0.07 3.16 9.67
N PHE A 97 -1.23 3.62 10.14
CA PHE A 97 -1.86 4.86 9.71
C PHE A 97 -2.16 5.83 10.85
N GLU A 98 -1.73 5.54 12.08
CA GLU A 98 -2.07 6.37 13.25
C GLU A 98 -1.61 7.82 13.15
N GLN A 99 -0.48 8.08 12.49
CA GLN A 99 0.02 9.43 12.26
C GLN A 99 -0.92 10.28 11.37
N PHE A 100 -1.88 9.64 10.70
CA PHE A 100 -2.82 10.28 9.78
C PHE A 100 -4.24 10.42 10.34
N ARG A 101 -4.45 10.23 11.65
CA ARG A 101 -5.76 10.40 12.32
C ARG A 101 -6.46 11.75 12.05
N ASN A 102 -5.69 12.80 11.71
CA ASN A 102 -6.24 14.12 11.41
C ASN A 102 -6.96 14.19 10.04
N TYR A 103 -6.73 13.22 9.15
CA TYR A 103 -7.46 13.04 7.89
C TYR A 103 -8.73 12.25 8.17
N LYS A 104 -9.78 12.96 8.61
CA LYS A 104 -10.98 12.36 9.21
C LYS A 104 -11.69 11.40 8.28
N SER A 105 -11.92 11.79 7.03
CA SER A 105 -12.67 10.97 6.07
C SER A 105 -11.89 9.70 5.75
N PHE A 106 -10.58 9.80 5.53
CA PHE A 106 -9.69 8.65 5.36
C PHE A 106 -9.70 7.74 6.58
N TYR A 107 -9.45 8.28 7.77
CA TYR A 107 -9.29 7.48 8.98
C TYR A 107 -10.61 6.82 9.42
N THR A 108 -11.74 7.51 9.27
CA THR A 108 -13.06 6.93 9.49
C THR A 108 -13.31 5.79 8.51
N LYS A 109 -13.13 6.00 7.20
CA LYS A 109 -13.29 4.95 6.18
C LYS A 109 -12.43 3.71 6.48
N LEU A 110 -11.17 3.92 6.85
CA LEU A 110 -10.24 2.85 7.22
C LEU A 110 -10.74 2.02 8.41
N THR A 111 -11.32 2.65 9.43
CA THR A 111 -11.62 2.00 10.71
C THR A 111 -13.05 1.45 10.81
N THR A 112 -14.02 2.11 10.18
CA THR A 112 -15.45 1.80 10.39
C THR A 112 -16.09 1.01 9.26
N GLU A 113 -15.63 1.17 8.03
CA GLU A 113 -16.22 0.52 6.87
C GLU A 113 -15.46 -0.75 6.50
N LYS A 114 -16.20 -1.79 6.13
CA LYS A 114 -15.63 -3.07 5.69
C LYS A 114 -16.21 -3.41 4.33
N THR A 115 -15.32 -3.60 3.38
CA THR A 115 -15.57 -4.11 2.05
C THR A 115 -14.89 -5.47 1.97
N GLU A 116 -15.66 -6.49 1.59
CA GLU A 116 -15.12 -7.83 1.41
C GLU A 116 -14.10 -7.84 0.27
N MET A 117 -12.96 -8.50 0.53
CA MET A 117 -12.00 -8.79 -0.53
C MET A 117 -12.67 -9.63 -1.62
N PRO A 118 -12.28 -9.45 -2.90
CA PRO A 118 -12.80 -10.27 -3.97
C PRO A 118 -12.42 -11.75 -3.74
N ASN A 119 -13.33 -12.66 -4.13
CA ASN A 119 -13.10 -14.11 -4.07
C ASN A 119 -11.90 -14.57 -4.92
N SER A 120 -11.52 -13.77 -5.92
CA SER A 120 -10.33 -14.01 -6.74
C SER A 120 -9.72 -12.68 -7.16
N ILE A 121 -8.39 -12.58 -7.07
CA ILE A 121 -7.63 -11.46 -7.61
C ILE A 121 -7.12 -11.83 -9.02
N ASP A 122 -7.22 -10.92 -9.98
CA ASP A 122 -6.66 -11.14 -11.32
C ASP A 122 -5.13 -11.24 -11.25
N MET A 123 -4.63 -12.47 -11.43
CA MET A 123 -3.21 -12.77 -11.34
C MET A 123 -2.40 -12.18 -12.49
N GLU A 124 -2.95 -12.10 -13.70
CA GLU A 124 -2.22 -11.55 -14.84
C GLU A 124 -2.11 -10.04 -14.72
N GLU A 125 -3.16 -9.37 -14.27
CA GLU A 125 -3.12 -7.95 -13.97
C GLU A 125 -2.10 -7.66 -12.86
N MET A 126 -2.15 -8.40 -11.75
CA MET A 126 -1.24 -8.19 -10.62
C MET A 126 0.24 -8.38 -10.97
N LYS A 127 0.60 -9.28 -11.90
CA LYS A 127 2.00 -9.44 -12.36
C LYS A 127 2.60 -8.14 -12.92
N THR A 128 1.78 -7.22 -13.40
CA THR A 128 2.23 -5.92 -13.94
C THR A 128 2.45 -4.86 -12.87
N ARG A 129 2.14 -5.18 -11.60
CA ARG A 129 2.05 -4.19 -10.51
C ARG A 129 3.24 -4.19 -9.54
N GLY A 130 4.35 -4.82 -9.92
CA GLY A 130 5.57 -4.84 -9.10
C GLY A 130 5.33 -5.48 -7.73
N GLN A 131 5.88 -4.88 -6.66
CA GLN A 131 5.74 -5.43 -5.30
C GLN A 131 4.29 -5.53 -4.82
N MET A 132 3.44 -4.57 -5.17
CA MET A 132 2.00 -4.63 -4.85
C MET A 132 1.37 -5.89 -5.43
N GLY A 133 1.70 -6.18 -6.69
CA GLY A 133 1.26 -7.38 -7.39
C GLY A 133 1.75 -8.68 -6.77
N VAL A 134 3.07 -8.76 -6.50
CA VAL A 134 3.69 -9.91 -5.84
C VAL A 134 3.03 -10.19 -4.49
N TYR A 135 2.78 -9.14 -3.71
CA TYR A 135 2.13 -9.23 -2.42
C TYR A 135 0.70 -9.79 -2.54
N TRP A 136 -0.15 -9.18 -3.36
CA TRP A 136 -1.55 -9.62 -3.50
C TRP A 136 -1.67 -11.05 -4.07
N ILE A 137 -0.82 -11.42 -5.04
CA ILE A 137 -0.77 -12.79 -5.55
C ILE A 137 -0.39 -13.79 -4.45
N SER A 138 0.51 -13.40 -3.54
CA SER A 138 0.93 -14.27 -2.45
C SER A 138 -0.22 -14.63 -1.52
N LEU A 139 -1.10 -13.67 -1.20
CA LEU A 139 -2.29 -13.89 -0.37
C LEU A 139 -3.31 -14.80 -1.04
N ASN A 140 -3.52 -14.66 -2.37
CA ASN A 140 -4.45 -15.50 -3.10
C ASN A 140 -4.08 -17.00 -3.01
N ARG A 141 -2.77 -17.30 -3.09
CA ARG A 141 -2.26 -18.69 -2.96
C ARG A 141 -2.50 -19.32 -1.59
N TYR A 142 -2.64 -18.51 -0.54
CA TYR A 142 -2.97 -19.02 0.80
C TYR A 142 -4.46 -19.37 0.91
N ASN A 143 -5.34 -18.62 0.25
CA ASN A 143 -6.77 -18.92 0.24
C ASN A 143 -7.09 -20.20 -0.53
N ASP A 144 -6.43 -20.45 -1.67
CA ASP A 144 -6.62 -21.68 -2.47
C ASP A 144 -6.22 -22.97 -1.71
N LYS A 145 -5.31 -22.86 -0.72
CA LYS A 145 -4.86 -24.00 0.10
C LYS A 145 -5.79 -24.31 1.28
N ASN A 146 -6.67 -23.38 1.67
CA ASN A 146 -7.59 -23.54 2.79
C ASN A 146 -8.96 -24.12 2.37
N THR A 147 -9.18 -24.38 1.08
CA THR A 147 -10.38 -25.04 0.54
C THR A 147 -10.27 -26.56 0.42
N CYS A 148 -9.23 -27.18 0.98
CA CYS A 148 -9.06 -28.63 1.00
C CYS A 148 -9.03 -29.15 2.45
N CYS A 149 -10.18 -29.09 3.14
CA CYS A 149 -10.48 -29.86 4.34
C CYS A 149 -11.91 -30.38 4.24
#